data_AF-A0A848LM65-F1
#
_entry.id   AF-A0A848LM65-F1
#
_cell.length_a   1.000
_cell.length_b   1.000
_cell.length_c   1.000
_cell.angle_alpha   90.00
_cell.angle_beta   90.00
_cell.angle_gamma   90.00
#
_symmetry.space_group_name_H-M   'P 1'
#
loop_
_entity.id
_entity.type
_entity.pdbx_description
1 polymer ?
#
loop_
_entity_poly.entity_id
_entity_poly.type
_entity_poly.pdbx_seq_one_letter_code
_entity_poly.pdbx_strand_id
1 'polypeptide(L)'
;MQRRLRCLETLERTRRALDEAEARLQQLQEERARCEWEARSGSEVLLGAKVALAERTSQTLQLIRSMSPREFERLDSKRRELEKQEAHARRMLEQEKTARLAELAQRVEAVSSPEKAKEEALRRIHEKYVREALEESIIDKSNIPGLDMSPKTRDLLAKAGLRTAADISRERLRAARKLSAAQVNILLEWRAQLAAKARWRIPADAGRFAGADWRTRLKEREAELTQEREAFEARLVALTSGFAQLREALRAEEDALTHKLWSESPELSGMVGRESMRLELELKLRNRRLDAVDAKLAEARRACASLRWSQEETVNELASLESLQFNRYLKRLFPDSQ
;
A
#
# COMPACT_ATOMS: atom_id res chain seq x y z
N MET A 1 19.18 4.52 80.64
CA MET A 1 20.19 5.60 80.63
C MET A 1 21.25 5.36 79.56
N GLN A 2 22.15 4.38 79.69
CA GLN A 2 23.28 4.16 78.75
C GLN A 2 22.87 3.95 77.28
N ARG A 3 21.78 3.22 77.00
CA ARG A 3 21.29 3.02 75.62
C ARG A 3 20.80 4.31 74.95
N ARG A 4 20.17 5.22 75.70
CA ARG A 4 19.69 6.51 75.19
C ARG A 4 20.85 7.44 74.83
N LEU A 5 21.86 7.51 75.70
CA LEU A 5 23.08 8.30 75.43
C LEU A 5 23.78 7.82 74.15
N ARG A 6 23.90 6.50 73.96
CA ARG A 6 24.45 5.93 72.71
C ARG A 6 23.62 6.31 71.47
N CYS A 7 22.29 6.25 71.54
CA CYS A 7 21.45 6.65 70.41
C CYS A 7 21.58 8.16 70.09
N LEU A 8 21.72 9.02 71.10
CA LEU A 8 21.96 10.46 70.90
C LEU A 8 23.34 10.74 70.27
N GLU A 9 24.39 10.07 70.73
CA GLU A 9 25.73 10.16 70.13
C GLU A 9 25.74 9.66 68.69
N THR A 10 25.06 8.55 68.40
CA THR A 10 24.90 8.04 67.03
C THR A 10 24.13 9.04 66.16
N LEU A 11 23.06 9.64 66.68
CA LEU A 11 22.27 10.63 65.95
C LEU A 11 23.10 11.87 65.57
N GLU A 12 23.92 12.38 66.49
CA GLU A 12 24.81 13.51 66.20
C GLU A 12 25.88 13.15 65.16
N ARG A 13 26.44 11.94 65.23
CA ARG A 13 27.39 11.45 64.22
C ARG A 13 26.73 11.29 62.85
N THR A 14 25.53 10.72 62.78
CA THR A 14 24.79 10.59 61.51
C THR A 14 24.38 11.93 60.94
N ARG A 15 24.05 12.92 61.78
CA ARG A 15 23.75 14.30 61.33
C ARG A 15 24.97 14.95 60.69
N ARG A 16 26.14 14.92 61.35
CA ARG A 16 27.39 15.47 60.78
C ARG A 16 27.77 14.77 59.47
N ALA A 17 27.68 13.43 59.44
CA ALA A 17 27.95 12.67 58.23
C ALA A 17 26.96 12.99 57.10
N LEU A 18 25.69 13.26 57.43
CA LEU A 18 24.68 13.70 56.46
C LEU A 18 25.00 15.08 55.91
N ASP A 19 25.34 16.05 56.77
CA ASP A 19 25.72 17.40 56.36
C ASP A 19 26.93 17.38 55.40
N GLU A 20 27.94 16.56 55.71
CA GLU A 20 29.12 16.34 54.85
C GLU A 20 28.76 15.68 53.51
N ALA A 21 27.87 14.67 53.53
CA ALA A 21 27.41 13.99 52.32
C ALA A 21 26.56 14.92 51.44
N GLU A 22 25.72 15.77 52.03
CA GLU A 22 24.90 16.76 51.34
C GLU A 22 25.76 17.88 50.74
N ALA A 23 26.78 18.36 51.45
CA ALA A 23 27.75 19.32 50.91
C ALA A 23 28.51 18.73 49.70
N ARG A 24 28.93 17.46 49.78
CA ARG A 24 29.57 16.76 48.65
C ARG A 24 28.61 16.57 47.47
N LEU A 25 27.33 16.32 47.74
CA LEU A 25 26.31 16.20 46.70
C LEU A 25 26.07 17.53 45.99
N GLN A 26 26.08 18.66 46.72
CA GLN A 26 26.01 20.01 46.14
C GLN A 26 27.22 20.30 45.25
N GLN A 27 28.44 20.02 45.73
CA GLN A 27 29.67 20.18 44.93
C GLN A 27 29.60 19.37 43.62
N LEU A 28 29.16 18.11 43.68
CA LEU A 28 29.02 17.28 42.48
C LEU A 28 27.91 17.79 41.53
N GLN A 29 26.86 18.43 42.05
CA GLN A 29 25.83 19.05 41.22
C GLN A 29 26.35 20.30 40.49
N GLU A 30 27.16 21.11 41.16
CA GLU A 30 27.84 22.26 40.55
C GLU A 30 28.87 21.80 39.50
N GLU A 31 29.64 20.76 39.80
CA GLU A 31 30.55 20.12 38.84
C GLU A 31 29.78 19.59 37.61
N ARG A 32 28.62 18.96 37.81
CA ARG A 32 27.76 18.53 36.70
C ARG A 32 27.25 19.70 35.88
N ALA A 33 26.72 20.74 36.52
CA ALA A 33 26.22 21.92 35.82
C ALA A 33 27.34 22.58 34.98
N ARG A 34 28.56 22.64 35.53
CA ARG A 34 29.74 23.11 34.81
C ARG A 34 30.09 22.21 33.63
N CYS A 35 30.17 20.89 33.83
CA CYS A 35 30.44 19.94 32.76
C CYS A 35 29.36 19.94 31.67
N GLU A 36 28.08 20.12 32.04
CA GLU A 36 26.97 20.25 31.09
C GLU A 36 27.11 21.54 30.26
N TRP A 37 27.48 22.65 30.89
CA TRP A 37 27.73 23.90 30.18
C TRP A 37 28.93 23.79 29.22
N GLU A 38 30.04 23.22 29.67
CA GLU A 38 31.22 22.94 28.84
C GLU A 38 30.91 21.96 27.70
N ALA A 39 30.04 20.96 27.95
CA ALA A 39 29.60 20.01 26.94
C ALA A 39 28.67 20.65 25.91
N ARG A 40 27.73 21.51 26.33
CA ARG A 40 26.82 22.22 25.40
C ARG A 40 27.57 23.20 24.50
N SER A 41 28.32 24.11 25.10
CA SER A 41 29.15 25.08 24.37
C SER A 41 30.17 24.38 23.46
N GLY A 42 30.80 23.31 23.96
CA GLY A 42 31.70 22.50 23.18
C GLY A 42 31.02 21.70 22.06
N SER A 43 29.80 21.23 22.26
CA SER A 43 29.03 20.48 21.27
C SER A 43 28.63 21.37 20.10
N GLU A 44 28.29 22.63 20.33
CA GLU A 44 28.02 23.60 19.25
C GLU A 44 29.25 23.77 18.33
N VAL A 45 30.44 23.91 18.92
CA VAL A 45 31.70 23.99 18.15
C VAL A 45 31.96 22.70 17.36
N LEU A 46 31.73 21.53 17.96
CA LEU A 46 31.93 20.24 17.29
C LEU A 46 30.90 19.98 16.19
N LEU A 47 29.66 20.44 16.38
CA LEU A 47 28.62 20.40 15.34
C LEU A 47 29.00 21.33 14.19
N GLY A 48 29.46 22.55 14.47
CA GLY A 48 30.00 23.46 13.45
C GLY A 48 31.18 22.84 12.69
N ALA A 49 32.10 22.18 13.39
CA ALA A 49 33.21 21.46 12.77
C ALA A 49 32.75 20.28 11.90
N LYS A 50 31.70 19.54 12.31
CA LYS A 50 31.10 18.48 11.49
C LYS A 50 30.44 19.00 10.22
N VAL A 51 29.73 20.13 10.32
CA VAL A 51 29.13 20.79 9.14
C VAL A 51 30.22 21.24 8.18
N ALA A 52 31.27 21.91 8.68
CA ALA A 52 32.41 22.32 7.86
C ALA A 52 33.14 21.12 7.22
N LEU A 53 33.26 19.99 7.95
CA LEU A 53 33.83 18.76 7.40
C LEU A 53 32.95 18.16 6.30
N ALA A 54 31.62 18.19 6.46
CA ALA A 54 30.69 17.73 5.44
C ALA A 54 30.75 18.59 4.17
N GLU A 55 30.85 19.92 4.32
CA GLU A 55 31.05 20.85 3.20
C GLU A 55 32.36 20.57 2.46
N ARG A 56 33.48 20.42 3.19
CA ARG A 56 34.77 20.04 2.62
C ARG A 56 34.71 18.68 1.91
N THR A 57 34.00 17.71 2.49
CA THR A 57 33.80 16.39 1.86
C THR A 57 33.06 16.53 0.54
N SER A 58 31.99 17.34 0.51
CA SER A 58 31.24 17.64 -0.72
C SER A 58 32.11 18.31 -1.78
N GLN A 59 32.90 19.32 -1.40
CA GLN A 59 33.85 19.98 -2.30
C GLN A 59 34.91 19.01 -2.83
N THR A 60 35.42 18.13 -1.97
CA THR A 60 36.40 17.09 -2.36
C THR A 60 35.79 16.09 -3.34
N LEU A 61 34.55 15.67 -3.11
CA LEU A 61 33.81 14.80 -4.04
C LEU A 61 33.56 15.49 -5.38
N GLN A 62 33.27 16.80 -5.41
CA GLN A 62 33.15 17.56 -6.65
C GLN A 62 34.48 17.63 -7.41
N LEU A 63 35.60 17.85 -6.71
CA LEU A 63 36.93 17.80 -7.32
C LEU A 63 37.21 16.42 -7.90
N ILE A 64 36.92 15.35 -7.17
CA ILE A 64 37.09 13.97 -7.64
C ILE A 64 36.22 13.70 -8.88
N ARG A 65 34.98 14.17 -8.90
CA ARG A 65 34.11 14.08 -10.09
C ARG A 65 34.71 14.79 -11.31
N SER A 66 35.35 15.93 -11.09
CA SER A 66 36.04 16.68 -12.16
C SER A 66 37.30 15.99 -12.70
N MET A 67 37.86 15.01 -11.97
CA MET A 67 39.02 14.23 -12.43
C MET A 67 38.63 13.16 -13.45
N SER A 68 37.39 12.67 -13.43
CA SER A 68 36.86 11.67 -14.37
C SER A 68 35.59 12.16 -15.10
N PRO A 69 35.65 13.30 -15.81
CA PRO A 69 34.45 13.93 -16.38
C PRO A 69 33.74 13.01 -17.37
N ARG A 70 34.50 12.25 -18.17
CA ARG A 70 33.96 11.32 -19.18
C ARG A 70 33.13 10.19 -18.58
N GLU A 71 33.45 9.72 -17.37
CA GLU A 71 32.74 8.61 -16.73
C GLU A 71 31.42 9.09 -16.11
N PHE A 72 31.44 10.27 -15.47
CA PHE A 72 30.22 10.92 -14.97
C PHE A 72 29.32 11.42 -16.10
N GLU A 73 29.87 11.96 -17.19
CA GLU A 73 29.10 12.31 -18.40
C GLU A 73 28.39 11.09 -19.01
N ARG A 74 29.02 9.92 -19.00
CA ARG A 74 28.41 8.67 -19.44
C ARG A 74 27.25 8.26 -18.52
N LEU A 75 27.43 8.35 -17.20
CA LEU A 75 26.37 8.07 -16.22
C LEU A 75 25.20 9.04 -16.38
N ASP A 76 25.47 10.34 -16.55
CA ASP A 76 24.44 11.36 -16.80
C ASP A 76 23.73 11.13 -18.13
N SER A 77 24.45 10.69 -19.17
CA SER A 77 23.84 10.31 -20.44
C SER A 77 22.93 9.10 -20.28
N LYS A 78 23.35 8.06 -19.54
CA LYS A 78 22.51 6.91 -19.21
C LYS A 78 21.26 7.33 -18.43
N ARG A 79 21.38 8.26 -17.47
CA ARG A 79 20.25 8.81 -16.70
C ARG A 79 19.24 9.50 -17.59
N ARG A 80 19.70 10.45 -18.42
CA ARG A 80 18.83 11.17 -19.37
C ARG A 80 18.16 10.24 -20.35
N GLU A 81 18.88 9.22 -20.83
CA GLU A 81 18.32 8.21 -21.72
C GLU A 81 17.24 7.39 -21.02
N LEU A 82 17.48 6.96 -19.78
CA LEU A 82 16.49 6.25 -18.97
C LEU A 82 15.24 7.10 -18.70
N GLU A 83 15.41 8.39 -18.38
CA GLU A 83 14.30 9.32 -18.20
C GLU A 83 13.49 9.49 -19.48
N LYS A 84 14.15 9.58 -20.64
CA LYS A 84 13.47 9.63 -21.95
C LYS A 84 12.70 8.35 -22.23
N GLN A 85 13.30 7.19 -21.97
CA GLN A 85 12.67 5.89 -22.16
C GLN A 85 11.44 5.73 -21.27
N GLU A 86 11.53 6.14 -20.01
CA GLU A 86 10.39 6.12 -19.08
C GLU A 86 9.28 7.08 -19.51
N ALA A 87 9.63 8.31 -19.87
CA ALA A 87 8.66 9.30 -20.35
C ALA A 87 7.97 8.81 -21.63
N HIS A 88 8.71 8.20 -22.55
CA HIS A 88 8.15 7.61 -23.76
C HIS A 88 7.22 6.44 -23.44
N ALA A 89 7.65 5.48 -22.61
CA ALA A 89 6.85 4.33 -22.26
C ALA A 89 5.56 4.71 -21.50
N ARG A 90 5.63 5.68 -20.59
CA ARG A 90 4.45 6.25 -19.91
C ARG A 90 3.47 6.88 -20.90
N ARG A 91 3.96 7.68 -21.84
CA ARG A 91 3.11 8.30 -22.89
C ARG A 91 2.43 7.24 -23.75
N MET A 92 3.15 6.20 -24.18
CA MET A 92 2.58 5.12 -24.97
C MET A 92 1.47 4.38 -24.20
N LEU A 93 1.71 4.09 -22.92
CA LEU A 93 0.73 3.43 -22.07
C LEU A 93 -0.51 4.30 -21.79
N GLU A 94 -0.34 5.62 -21.62
CA GLU A 94 -1.46 6.56 -21.50
C GLU A 94 -2.27 6.69 -22.79
N GLN A 95 -1.61 6.72 -23.95
CA GLN A 95 -2.29 6.71 -25.26
C GLN A 95 -3.07 5.42 -25.46
N GLU A 96 -2.49 4.27 -25.12
CA GLU A 96 -3.19 2.97 -25.15
C GLU A 96 -4.40 2.97 -24.21
N LYS A 97 -4.20 3.42 -22.96
CA LYS A 97 -5.27 3.53 -21.95
C LYS A 97 -6.42 4.41 -22.43
N THR A 98 -6.11 5.61 -22.93
CA THR A 98 -7.15 6.55 -23.37
C THR A 98 -7.91 6.02 -24.59
N ALA A 99 -7.22 5.46 -25.58
CA ALA A 99 -7.86 4.87 -26.76
C ALA A 99 -8.76 3.68 -26.37
N ARG A 100 -8.26 2.76 -25.54
CA ARG A 100 -8.99 1.56 -25.13
C ARG A 100 -10.19 1.87 -24.24
N LEU A 101 -10.02 2.77 -23.27
CA LEU A 101 -11.11 3.18 -22.40
C LEU A 101 -12.17 3.98 -23.17
N ALA A 102 -11.79 4.79 -24.16
CA ALA A 102 -12.75 5.48 -25.02
C ALA A 102 -13.56 4.49 -25.86
N GLU A 103 -12.91 3.47 -26.44
CA GLU A 103 -13.60 2.41 -27.19
C GLU A 103 -14.62 1.67 -26.31
N LEU A 104 -14.22 1.29 -25.09
CA LEU A 104 -15.11 0.60 -24.15
C LEU A 104 -16.24 1.50 -23.64
N ALA A 105 -15.95 2.77 -23.37
CA ALA A 105 -16.97 3.74 -22.96
C ALA A 105 -18.03 3.94 -24.06
N GLN A 106 -17.62 4.06 -25.34
CA GLN A 106 -18.56 4.11 -26.46
C GLN A 106 -19.42 2.85 -26.57
N ARG A 107 -18.85 1.67 -26.31
CA ARG A 107 -19.61 0.41 -26.28
C ARG A 107 -20.62 0.38 -25.14
N VAL A 108 -20.24 0.84 -23.95
CA VAL A 108 -21.15 0.97 -22.80
C VAL A 108 -22.27 1.96 -23.12
N GLU A 109 -21.96 3.10 -23.71
CA GLU A 109 -22.94 4.12 -24.07
C GLU A 109 -23.92 3.63 -25.16
N ALA A 110 -23.41 2.94 -26.18
CA ALA A 110 -24.24 2.33 -27.22
C ALA A 110 -25.22 1.30 -26.65
N VAL A 111 -24.77 0.57 -25.63
CA VAL A 111 -25.59 -0.38 -24.87
C VAL A 111 -26.55 0.42 -23.98
N SER A 112 -26.12 1.47 -23.28
CA SER A 112 -26.83 2.22 -22.22
C SER A 112 -28.26 2.70 -22.54
N SER A 113 -28.65 2.83 -23.81
CA SER A 113 -30.00 3.24 -24.20
C SER A 113 -31.04 2.17 -23.83
N PRO A 114 -31.83 2.38 -22.77
CA PRO A 114 -32.70 1.34 -22.23
C PRO A 114 -33.86 1.01 -23.17
N GLU A 115 -34.26 1.94 -24.05
CA GLU A 115 -35.35 1.75 -25.00
C GLU A 115 -34.89 0.93 -26.21
N LYS A 116 -33.80 1.35 -26.86
CA LYS A 116 -33.23 0.62 -28.00
C LYS A 116 -32.78 -0.79 -27.60
N ALA A 117 -32.17 -0.93 -26.43
CA ALA A 117 -31.72 -2.24 -25.95
C ALA A 117 -32.88 -3.18 -25.61
N LYS A 118 -33.98 -2.67 -25.03
CA LYS A 118 -35.20 -3.46 -24.81
C LYS A 118 -35.82 -3.89 -26.14
N GLU A 119 -35.89 -2.98 -27.12
CA GLU A 119 -36.39 -3.30 -28.45
C GLU A 119 -35.55 -4.37 -29.16
N GLU A 120 -34.22 -4.27 -29.10
CA GLU A 120 -33.31 -5.27 -29.68
C GLU A 120 -33.41 -6.62 -28.97
N ALA A 121 -33.48 -6.64 -27.64
CA ALA A 121 -33.65 -7.86 -26.88
C ALA A 121 -35.00 -8.54 -27.17
N LEU A 122 -36.09 -7.76 -27.27
CA LEU A 122 -37.39 -8.25 -27.72
C LEU A 122 -37.32 -8.79 -29.15
N ARG A 123 -36.66 -8.10 -30.08
CA ARG A 123 -36.45 -8.60 -31.45
C ARG A 123 -35.72 -9.94 -31.46
N ARG A 124 -34.66 -10.11 -30.67
CA ARG A 124 -33.92 -11.39 -30.57
C ARG A 124 -34.79 -12.51 -30.01
N ILE A 125 -35.59 -12.24 -28.98
CA ILE A 125 -36.55 -13.22 -28.43
C ILE A 125 -37.58 -13.59 -29.51
N HIS A 126 -38.14 -12.59 -30.22
CA HIS A 126 -39.08 -12.81 -31.31
C HIS A 126 -38.46 -13.65 -32.44
N GLU A 127 -37.25 -13.34 -32.86
CA GLU A 127 -36.52 -14.09 -33.88
C GLU A 127 -36.23 -15.52 -33.46
N LYS A 128 -35.84 -15.73 -32.19
CA LYS A 128 -35.60 -17.06 -31.64
C LYS A 128 -36.87 -17.92 -31.66
N TYR A 129 -37.98 -17.41 -31.12
CA TYR A 129 -39.27 -18.12 -31.10
C TYR A 129 -39.78 -18.41 -32.51
N VAL A 130 -39.66 -17.45 -33.43
CA VAL A 130 -40.05 -17.66 -34.83
C VAL A 130 -39.15 -18.72 -35.48
N ARG A 131 -37.84 -18.69 -35.23
CA ARG A 131 -36.91 -19.68 -35.77
C ARG A 131 -37.22 -21.08 -35.27
N GLU A 132 -37.36 -21.26 -33.95
CA GLU A 132 -37.69 -22.54 -33.32
C GLU A 132 -39.01 -23.10 -33.88
N ALA A 133 -40.06 -22.27 -33.96
CA ALA A 133 -41.35 -22.70 -34.51
C ALA A 133 -41.28 -23.10 -35.99
N LEU A 134 -40.43 -22.43 -36.79
CA LEU A 134 -40.21 -22.76 -38.19
C LEU A 134 -39.37 -24.03 -38.37
N GLU A 135 -38.41 -24.29 -37.48
CA GLU A 135 -37.58 -25.50 -37.48
C GLU A 135 -38.37 -26.73 -37.02
N GLU A 136 -39.25 -26.58 -36.02
CA GLU A 136 -40.15 -27.65 -35.54
C GLU A 136 -41.21 -28.07 -36.57
N SER A 137 -41.57 -27.15 -37.49
CA SER A 137 -42.60 -27.39 -38.51
C SER A 137 -42.04 -28.17 -39.70
N ILE A 138 -41.99 -29.49 -39.58
CA ILE A 138 -41.50 -30.41 -40.63
C ILE A 138 -42.49 -30.47 -41.80
N ILE A 139 -42.02 -30.20 -43.02
CA ILE A 139 -42.84 -30.15 -44.24
C ILE A 139 -43.51 -31.49 -44.53
N ASP A 140 -42.78 -32.59 -44.43
CA ASP A 140 -43.27 -33.94 -44.77
C ASP A 140 -44.42 -34.41 -43.85
N LYS A 141 -44.47 -33.90 -42.62
CA LYS A 141 -45.51 -34.22 -41.64
C LYS A 141 -46.64 -33.18 -41.59
N SER A 142 -46.51 -32.08 -42.34
CA SER A 142 -47.44 -30.96 -42.31
C SER A 142 -48.48 -31.06 -43.42
N ASN A 143 -49.74 -30.79 -43.08
CA ASN A 143 -50.76 -30.52 -44.08
C ASN A 143 -50.72 -29.04 -44.44
N ILE A 144 -50.22 -28.71 -45.64
CA ILE A 144 -50.05 -27.34 -46.12
C ILE A 144 -51.32 -26.93 -46.89
N PRO A 145 -52.14 -26.00 -46.38
CA PRO A 145 -53.39 -25.62 -47.03
C PRO A 145 -53.17 -25.12 -48.46
N GLY A 146 -53.96 -25.61 -49.41
CA GLY A 146 -53.88 -25.21 -50.83
C GLY A 146 -52.76 -25.87 -51.63
N LEU A 147 -51.88 -26.67 -51.01
CA LEU A 147 -50.83 -27.42 -51.69
C LEU A 147 -51.19 -28.92 -51.71
N ASP A 148 -51.19 -29.52 -52.90
CA ASP A 148 -51.31 -30.99 -53.01
C ASP A 148 -50.03 -31.66 -52.49
N MET A 149 -50.10 -32.15 -51.25
CA MET A 149 -49.03 -32.87 -50.55
C MET A 149 -48.95 -34.35 -50.97
N SER A 150 -49.14 -34.64 -52.24
CA SER A 150 -48.94 -35.97 -52.81
C SER A 150 -47.48 -36.42 -52.71
N PRO A 151 -47.18 -37.74 -52.77
CA PRO A 151 -45.82 -38.26 -52.62
C PRO A 151 -44.81 -37.63 -53.60
N LYS A 152 -45.27 -37.27 -54.81
CA LYS A 152 -44.46 -36.58 -55.83
C LYS A 152 -44.06 -35.16 -55.39
N THR A 153 -44.98 -34.39 -54.81
CA THR A 153 -44.69 -33.03 -54.32
C THR A 153 -43.73 -33.09 -53.12
N ARG A 154 -43.91 -34.06 -52.22
CA ARG A 154 -43.01 -34.25 -51.07
C ARG A 154 -41.60 -34.63 -51.49
N ASP A 155 -41.45 -35.58 -52.41
CA ASP A 155 -40.15 -35.97 -52.96
C ASP A 155 -39.45 -34.81 -53.68
N LEU A 156 -40.22 -33.96 -54.37
CA LEU A 156 -39.70 -32.76 -55.03
C LEU A 156 -39.17 -31.73 -54.02
N LEU A 157 -39.91 -31.47 -52.93
CA LEU A 157 -39.48 -30.57 -51.85
C LEU A 157 -38.25 -31.13 -51.12
N ALA A 158 -38.23 -32.43 -50.84
CA ALA A 158 -37.11 -33.12 -50.20
C ALA A 158 -35.84 -33.06 -51.07
N LYS A 159 -35.95 -33.30 -52.38
CA LYS A 159 -34.84 -33.16 -53.34
C LYS A 159 -34.30 -31.73 -53.44
N ALA A 160 -35.14 -30.73 -53.17
CA ALA A 160 -34.72 -29.33 -53.08
C ALA A 160 -34.11 -28.96 -51.72
N GLY A 161 -33.95 -29.92 -50.79
CA GLY A 161 -33.40 -29.69 -49.46
C GLY A 161 -34.36 -28.96 -48.51
N LEU A 162 -35.65 -28.91 -48.82
CA LEU A 162 -36.67 -28.28 -47.99
C LEU A 162 -37.24 -29.32 -47.02
N ARG A 163 -36.74 -29.35 -45.78
CA ARG A 163 -37.20 -30.30 -44.75
C ARG A 163 -38.16 -29.66 -43.75
N THR A 164 -37.93 -28.39 -43.44
CA THR A 164 -38.68 -27.62 -42.44
C THR A 164 -39.20 -26.31 -43.02
N ALA A 165 -40.14 -25.66 -42.34
CA ALA A 165 -40.61 -24.34 -42.74
C ALA A 165 -39.50 -23.27 -42.70
N ALA A 166 -38.43 -23.49 -41.92
CA ALA A 166 -37.25 -22.62 -41.88
C ALA A 166 -36.46 -22.64 -43.21
N ASP A 167 -36.47 -23.77 -43.92
CA ASP A 167 -35.76 -23.94 -45.20
C ASP A 167 -36.43 -23.19 -46.36
N ILE A 168 -37.68 -22.76 -46.20
CA ILE A 168 -38.49 -22.14 -47.25
C ILE A 168 -38.01 -20.69 -47.49
N SER A 169 -37.16 -20.51 -48.50
CA SER A 169 -36.74 -19.20 -49.01
C SER A 169 -37.06 -19.06 -50.49
N ARG A 170 -37.23 -17.82 -50.98
CA ARG A 170 -37.45 -17.54 -52.42
C ARG A 170 -36.33 -18.11 -53.29
N GLU A 171 -35.10 -18.10 -52.79
CA GLU A 171 -33.93 -18.62 -53.48
C GLU A 171 -33.97 -20.15 -53.58
N ARG A 172 -34.21 -20.85 -52.47
CA ARG A 172 -34.29 -22.33 -52.45
C ARG A 172 -35.50 -22.85 -53.22
N LEU A 173 -36.63 -22.16 -53.17
CA LEU A 173 -37.82 -22.50 -53.95
C LEU A 173 -37.61 -22.34 -55.46
N ARG A 174 -36.81 -21.36 -55.91
CA ARG A 174 -36.44 -21.22 -57.33
C ARG A 174 -35.50 -22.33 -57.81
N ALA A 175 -34.66 -22.88 -56.94
CA ALA A 175 -33.79 -24.00 -57.27
C ALA A 175 -34.57 -25.32 -57.50
N ALA A 176 -35.76 -25.44 -56.91
CA ALA A 176 -36.69 -26.54 -57.17
C ALA A 176 -37.37 -26.37 -58.55
N ARG A 177 -36.68 -26.81 -59.62
CA ARG A 177 -37.01 -26.62 -61.06
C ARG A 177 -38.40 -27.09 -61.56
N LYS A 178 -39.35 -27.42 -60.69
CA LYS A 178 -40.68 -27.97 -61.03
C LYS A 178 -41.85 -27.46 -60.16
N LEU A 179 -41.63 -26.47 -59.29
CA LEU A 179 -42.72 -25.83 -58.56
C LEU A 179 -43.38 -24.72 -59.40
N SER A 180 -44.71 -24.67 -59.43
CA SER A 180 -45.42 -23.55 -60.05
C SER A 180 -45.35 -22.29 -59.19
N ALA A 181 -45.54 -21.12 -59.79
CA ALA A 181 -45.57 -19.86 -59.06
C ALA A 181 -46.64 -19.84 -57.96
N ALA A 182 -47.79 -20.50 -58.19
CA ALA A 182 -48.84 -20.66 -57.19
C ALA A 182 -48.37 -21.50 -55.99
N GLN A 183 -47.69 -22.62 -56.23
CA GLN A 183 -47.15 -23.48 -55.16
C GLN A 183 -46.06 -22.77 -54.35
N VAL A 184 -45.19 -21.99 -55.02
CA VAL A 184 -44.17 -21.17 -54.36
C VAL A 184 -44.81 -20.14 -53.43
N ASN A 185 -45.87 -19.45 -53.88
CA ASN A 185 -46.58 -18.48 -53.07
C ASN A 185 -47.27 -19.14 -51.86
N ILE A 186 -47.91 -20.30 -52.05
CA ILE A 186 -48.54 -21.06 -50.95
C ILE A 186 -47.52 -21.44 -49.88
N LEU A 187 -46.32 -21.90 -50.28
CA LEU A 187 -45.26 -22.26 -49.32
C LEU A 187 -44.72 -21.05 -48.55
N LEU A 188 -44.55 -19.91 -49.22
CA LEU A 188 -44.13 -18.65 -48.58
C LEU A 188 -45.21 -18.12 -47.63
N GLU A 189 -46.47 -18.22 -48.02
CA GLU A 189 -47.61 -17.80 -47.21
C GLU A 189 -47.78 -18.71 -45.98
N TRP A 190 -47.64 -20.03 -46.14
CA TRP A 190 -47.65 -20.97 -45.03
C TRP A 190 -46.52 -20.67 -44.03
N ARG A 191 -45.29 -20.43 -44.50
CA ARG A 191 -44.18 -19.98 -43.64
C ARG A 191 -44.52 -18.68 -42.91
N ALA A 192 -45.12 -17.71 -43.59
CA ALA A 192 -45.51 -16.43 -42.99
C ALA A 192 -46.60 -16.62 -41.92
N GLN A 193 -47.56 -17.51 -42.15
CA GLN A 193 -48.60 -17.86 -41.18
C GLN A 193 -48.02 -18.56 -39.95
N LEU A 194 -47.06 -19.48 -40.13
CA LEU A 194 -46.35 -20.11 -39.02
C LEU A 194 -45.57 -19.08 -38.20
N ALA A 195 -44.85 -18.17 -38.85
CA ALA A 195 -44.16 -17.08 -38.18
C ALA A 195 -45.13 -16.16 -37.43
N ALA A 196 -46.29 -15.83 -38.00
CA ALA A 196 -47.33 -15.06 -37.33
C ALA A 196 -47.87 -15.79 -36.09
N LYS A 197 -48.20 -17.07 -36.21
CA LYS A 197 -48.65 -17.91 -35.08
C LYS A 197 -47.59 -18.03 -33.99
N ALA A 198 -46.32 -18.16 -34.36
CA ALA A 198 -45.21 -18.20 -33.41
C ALA A 198 -45.10 -16.89 -32.62
N ARG A 199 -45.28 -15.73 -33.28
CA ARG A 199 -45.31 -14.42 -32.61
C ARG A 199 -46.43 -14.29 -31.57
N TRP A 200 -47.59 -14.88 -31.82
CA TRP A 200 -48.71 -14.89 -30.86
C TRP A 200 -48.46 -15.78 -29.64
N ARG A 201 -47.55 -16.75 -29.74
CA ARG A 201 -47.19 -17.66 -28.62
C ARG A 201 -46.10 -17.10 -27.71
N ILE A 202 -45.55 -15.93 -28.04
CA ILE A 202 -44.52 -15.29 -27.24
C ILE A 202 -45.14 -14.90 -25.89
N PRO A 203 -44.56 -15.33 -24.76
CA PRO A 203 -45.08 -14.98 -23.44
C PRO A 203 -45.21 -13.48 -23.23
N ALA A 204 -46.27 -13.04 -22.56
CA ALA A 204 -46.53 -11.61 -22.30
C ALA A 204 -45.43 -10.96 -21.41
N ASP A 205 -44.68 -11.77 -20.67
CA ASP A 205 -43.56 -11.38 -19.83
C ASP A 205 -42.20 -11.41 -20.55
N ALA A 206 -42.14 -11.69 -21.86
CA ALA A 206 -40.91 -11.65 -22.67
C ALA A 206 -40.18 -10.30 -22.56
N GLY A 207 -40.89 -9.19 -22.39
CA GLY A 207 -40.29 -7.87 -22.14
C GLY A 207 -39.56 -7.76 -20.80
N ARG A 208 -39.97 -8.52 -19.80
CA ARG A 208 -39.31 -8.59 -18.48
C ARG A 208 -37.99 -9.36 -18.59
N PHE A 209 -37.98 -10.48 -19.32
CA PHE A 209 -36.76 -11.23 -19.64
C PHE A 209 -35.78 -10.43 -20.48
N ALA A 210 -36.27 -9.69 -21.48
CA ALA A 210 -35.47 -8.74 -22.27
C ALA A 210 -34.79 -7.67 -21.39
N GLY A 211 -35.52 -7.12 -20.40
CA GLY A 211 -34.98 -6.17 -19.45
C GLY A 211 -33.94 -6.74 -18.47
N ALA A 212 -34.03 -8.04 -18.14
CA ALA A 212 -33.04 -8.72 -17.32
C ALA A 212 -31.75 -8.99 -18.10
N ASP A 213 -31.85 -9.55 -19.31
CA ASP A 213 -30.71 -9.80 -20.22
C ASP A 213 -29.95 -8.49 -20.54
N TRP A 214 -30.70 -7.41 -20.79
CA TRP A 214 -30.18 -6.05 -20.92
C TRP A 214 -29.28 -5.64 -19.74
N ARG A 215 -29.80 -5.71 -18.51
CA ARG A 215 -29.08 -5.28 -17.31
C ARG A 215 -27.84 -6.12 -17.07
N THR A 216 -27.91 -7.42 -17.33
CA THR A 216 -26.76 -8.33 -17.22
C THR A 216 -25.66 -7.89 -18.18
N ARG A 217 -25.98 -7.63 -19.45
CA ARG A 217 -24.99 -7.16 -20.43
C ARG A 217 -24.39 -5.80 -20.07
N LEU A 218 -25.21 -4.87 -19.57
CA LEU A 218 -24.68 -3.58 -19.11
C LEU A 218 -23.67 -3.79 -17.98
N LYS A 219 -24.00 -4.62 -16.98
CA LYS A 219 -23.10 -4.95 -15.87
C LYS A 219 -21.83 -5.64 -16.33
N GLU A 220 -21.91 -6.57 -17.28
CA GLU A 220 -20.74 -7.24 -17.87
C GLU A 220 -19.82 -6.22 -18.56
N ARG A 221 -20.37 -5.28 -19.32
CA ARG A 221 -19.59 -4.22 -19.99
C ARG A 221 -18.99 -3.21 -19.01
N GLU A 222 -19.72 -2.86 -17.95
CA GLU A 222 -19.19 -2.03 -16.87
C GLU A 222 -18.05 -2.76 -16.12
N ALA A 223 -18.20 -4.06 -15.89
CA ALA A 223 -17.16 -4.89 -15.26
C ALA A 223 -15.91 -5.03 -16.15
N GLU A 224 -16.07 -5.21 -17.46
CA GLU A 224 -14.97 -5.18 -18.44
C GLU A 224 -14.22 -3.84 -18.37
N LEU A 225 -14.95 -2.72 -18.29
CA LEU A 225 -14.34 -1.38 -18.19
C LEU A 225 -13.57 -1.20 -16.88
N THR A 226 -14.08 -1.70 -15.75
CA THR A 226 -13.34 -1.67 -14.48
C THR A 226 -12.11 -2.56 -14.51
N GLN A 227 -12.20 -3.78 -15.07
CA GLN A 227 -11.07 -4.70 -15.19
C GLN A 227 -9.96 -4.11 -16.07
N GLU A 228 -10.31 -3.47 -17.18
CA GLU A 228 -9.34 -2.82 -18.06
C GLU A 228 -8.66 -1.63 -17.36
N ARG A 229 -9.39 -0.83 -16.56
CA ARG A 229 -8.78 0.23 -15.73
C ARG A 229 -7.75 -0.34 -14.75
N GLU A 230 -8.11 -1.38 -14.01
CA GLU A 230 -7.23 -2.07 -13.06
C GLU A 230 -6.00 -2.67 -13.78
N ALA A 231 -6.18 -3.27 -14.95
CA ALA A 231 -5.08 -3.81 -15.75
C ALA A 231 -4.10 -2.72 -16.19
N PHE A 232 -4.58 -1.55 -16.61
CA PHE A 232 -3.72 -0.41 -16.95
C PHE A 232 -2.99 0.15 -15.72
N GLU A 233 -3.65 0.21 -14.56
CA GLU A 233 -3.01 0.63 -13.31
C GLU A 233 -1.92 -0.36 -12.89
N ALA A 234 -2.16 -1.66 -12.98
CA ALA A 234 -1.15 -2.70 -12.72
C ALA A 234 0.05 -2.57 -13.66
N ARG A 235 -0.18 -2.33 -14.96
CA ARG A 235 0.89 -2.08 -15.94
C ARG A 235 1.70 -0.82 -15.61
N LEU A 236 1.04 0.27 -15.19
CA LEU A 236 1.71 1.49 -14.74
C LEU A 236 2.60 1.23 -13.51
N VAL A 237 2.08 0.52 -12.52
CA VAL A 237 2.85 0.14 -11.32
C VAL A 237 4.06 -0.71 -11.71
N ALA A 238 3.87 -1.73 -12.55
CA ALA A 238 4.98 -2.56 -13.05
C ALA A 238 6.03 -1.72 -13.78
N LEU A 239 5.61 -0.83 -14.69
CA LEU A 239 6.50 0.09 -15.41
C LEU A 239 7.32 0.96 -14.45
N THR A 240 6.66 1.61 -13.49
CA THR A 240 7.33 2.48 -12.52
C THR A 240 8.32 1.72 -11.64
N SER A 241 7.97 0.49 -11.24
CA SER A 241 8.87 -0.37 -10.45
C SER A 241 10.10 -0.80 -11.26
N GLY A 242 9.96 -1.13 -12.54
CA GLY A 242 11.07 -1.49 -13.41
C GLY A 242 12.06 -0.34 -13.59
N PHE A 243 11.56 0.87 -13.84
CA PHE A 243 12.42 2.06 -13.92
C PHE A 243 13.04 2.46 -12.58
N ALA A 244 12.37 2.21 -11.45
CA ALA A 244 12.96 2.41 -10.12
C ALA A 244 14.18 1.51 -9.91
N GLN A 245 14.09 0.21 -10.24
CA GLN A 245 15.21 -0.73 -10.15
C GLN A 245 16.39 -0.30 -11.02
N LEU A 246 16.13 0.14 -12.26
CA LEU A 246 17.19 0.62 -13.15
C LEU A 246 17.85 1.92 -12.65
N ARG A 247 17.10 2.82 -12.01
CA ARG A 247 17.66 4.02 -11.36
C ARG A 247 18.52 3.65 -10.15
N GLU A 248 18.09 2.68 -9.35
CA GLU A 248 18.89 2.16 -8.24
C GLU A 248 20.20 1.53 -8.73
N ALA A 249 20.15 0.75 -9.81
CA ALA A 249 21.36 0.21 -10.44
C ALA A 249 22.32 1.33 -10.92
N LEU A 250 21.79 2.38 -11.56
CA LEU A 250 22.60 3.55 -11.96
C LEU A 250 23.17 4.34 -10.77
N ARG A 251 22.46 4.41 -9.63
CA ARG A 251 22.98 5.01 -8.40
C ARG A 251 24.10 4.16 -7.82
N ALA A 252 23.92 2.84 -7.76
CA ALA A 252 24.97 1.93 -7.31
C ALA A 252 26.23 2.02 -8.20
N GLU A 253 26.08 2.16 -9.52
CA GLU A 253 27.20 2.43 -10.43
C GLU A 253 27.91 3.77 -10.10
N GLU A 254 27.17 4.85 -9.86
CA GLU A 254 27.74 6.15 -9.46
C GLU A 254 28.46 6.08 -8.12
N ASP A 255 27.87 5.41 -7.13
CA ASP A 255 28.45 5.24 -5.79
C ASP A 255 29.72 4.41 -5.85
N ALA A 256 29.72 3.31 -6.63
CA ALA A 256 30.89 2.47 -6.84
C ALA A 256 32.03 3.25 -7.52
N LEU A 257 31.72 4.04 -8.55
CA LEU A 257 32.69 4.89 -9.22
C LEU A 257 33.26 5.96 -8.27
N THR A 258 32.38 6.65 -7.53
CA THR A 258 32.77 7.67 -6.56
C THR A 258 33.67 7.07 -5.48
N HIS A 259 33.32 5.89 -4.95
CA HIS A 259 34.13 5.20 -3.95
C HIS A 259 35.49 4.77 -4.51
N LYS A 260 35.54 4.25 -5.74
CA LYS A 260 36.80 3.89 -6.41
C LYS A 260 37.71 5.11 -6.53
N LEU A 261 37.22 6.22 -7.06
CA LEU A 261 38.00 7.45 -7.22
C LEU A 261 38.41 8.06 -5.86
N TRP A 262 37.55 7.93 -4.85
CA TRP A 262 37.86 8.31 -3.46
C TRP A 262 39.02 7.49 -2.90
N SER A 263 39.04 6.18 -3.14
CA SER A 263 40.14 5.29 -2.72
C SER A 263 41.44 5.53 -3.48
N GLU A 264 41.35 5.96 -4.74
CA GLU A 264 42.50 6.33 -5.59
C GLU A 264 43.11 7.69 -5.19
N SER A 265 42.44 8.45 -4.32
CA SER A 265 42.90 9.72 -3.75
C SER A 265 43.19 9.58 -2.24
N PRO A 266 44.26 8.85 -1.84
CA PRO A 266 44.54 8.53 -0.44
C PRO A 266 44.85 9.75 0.43
N GLU A 267 45.39 10.82 -0.17
CA GLU A 267 45.71 12.05 0.55
C GLU A 267 44.43 12.79 0.99
N LEU A 268 43.50 12.97 0.06
CA LEU A 268 42.22 13.64 0.30
C LEU A 268 41.30 12.82 1.22
N SER A 269 41.17 11.52 0.95
CA SER A 269 40.39 10.62 1.78
C SER A 269 40.98 10.45 3.18
N GLY A 270 42.32 10.37 3.29
CA GLY A 270 43.03 10.27 4.57
C GLY A 270 42.95 11.54 5.42
N MET A 271 42.91 12.73 4.82
CA MET A 271 42.69 13.99 5.55
C MET A 271 41.29 14.06 6.14
N VAL A 272 40.25 13.85 5.32
CA VAL A 272 38.84 13.87 5.78
C VAL A 272 38.57 12.77 6.81
N GLY A 273 39.12 11.57 6.60
CA GLY A 273 38.99 10.45 7.53
C GLY A 273 39.62 10.74 8.91
N ARG A 274 40.81 11.34 8.94
CA ARG A 274 41.49 11.72 10.20
C ARG A 274 40.73 12.83 10.95
N GLU A 275 40.24 13.84 10.24
CA GLU A 275 39.43 14.91 10.86
C GLU A 275 38.11 14.35 11.42
N SER A 276 37.45 13.45 10.70
CA SER A 276 36.24 12.78 11.18
C SER A 276 36.49 11.96 12.45
N MET A 277 37.50 11.09 12.43
CA MET A 277 37.88 10.28 13.60
C MET A 277 38.24 11.14 14.81
N ARG A 278 38.96 12.25 14.59
CA ARG A 278 39.30 13.20 15.65
C ARG A 278 38.03 13.79 16.29
N LEU A 279 37.09 14.30 15.49
CA LEU A 279 35.84 14.87 15.99
C LEU A 279 34.99 13.85 16.74
N GLU A 280 34.94 12.60 16.27
CA GLU A 280 34.25 11.51 16.98
C GLU A 280 34.90 11.17 18.32
N LEU A 281 36.23 11.12 18.39
CA LEU A 281 36.96 10.87 19.62
C LEU A 281 36.75 12.03 20.62
N GLU A 282 36.80 13.27 20.16
CA GLU A 282 36.55 14.45 21.01
C GLU A 282 35.11 14.44 21.58
N LEU A 283 34.11 14.06 20.78
CA LEU A 283 32.73 13.86 21.27
C LEU A 283 32.63 12.73 22.30
N LYS A 284 33.23 11.57 22.01
CA LYS A 284 33.23 10.42 22.93
C LYS A 284 33.90 10.73 24.27
N LEU A 285 35.03 11.43 24.24
CA LEU A 285 35.75 11.82 25.45
C LEU A 285 34.95 12.81 26.31
N ARG A 286 34.23 13.74 25.68
CA ARG A 286 33.36 14.69 26.39
C ARG A 286 32.17 13.99 27.05
N ASN A 287 31.50 13.08 26.34
CA ASN A 287 30.38 12.32 26.91
C ASN A 287 30.82 11.47 28.11
N ARG A 288 31.99 10.81 28.02
CA ARG A 288 32.54 10.03 29.14
C ARG A 288 32.77 10.84 30.43
N ARG A 289 33.10 12.13 30.31
CA ARG A 289 33.28 13.00 31.49
C ARG A 289 31.96 13.28 32.18
N LEU A 290 30.89 13.52 31.42
CA LEU A 290 29.53 13.66 31.97
C LEU A 290 29.08 12.37 32.64
N ASP A 291 29.26 11.23 31.97
CA ASP A 291 28.90 9.91 32.51
C ASP A 291 29.61 9.63 33.85
N ALA A 292 30.88 10.03 33.98
CA ALA A 292 31.65 9.85 35.22
C ALA A 292 31.13 10.72 36.38
N VAL A 293 30.69 11.95 36.11
CA VAL A 293 30.08 12.82 37.13
C VAL A 293 28.69 12.31 37.53
N ASP A 294 27.90 11.84 36.56
CA ASP A 294 26.60 11.21 36.82
C ASP A 294 26.72 9.96 37.70
N ALA A 295 27.74 9.13 37.47
CA ALA A 295 28.03 7.98 38.32
C ALA A 295 28.35 8.40 39.77
N LYS A 296 29.23 9.41 39.96
CA LYS A 296 29.55 9.95 41.29
C LYS A 296 28.32 10.55 41.99
N LEU A 297 27.45 11.22 41.26
CA LEU A 297 26.19 11.75 41.80
C LEU A 297 25.22 10.65 42.21
N ALA A 298 25.13 9.57 41.43
CA ALA A 298 24.30 8.43 41.79
C ALA A 298 24.80 7.78 43.10
N GLU A 299 26.11 7.62 43.25
CA GLU A 299 26.72 7.11 44.49
C GLU A 299 26.48 8.05 45.67
N ALA A 300 26.71 9.36 45.51
CA ALA A 300 26.48 10.36 46.56
C ALA A 300 25.01 10.40 47.01
N ARG A 301 24.06 10.33 46.06
CA ARG A 301 22.61 10.26 46.36
C ARG A 301 22.26 9.02 47.19
N ARG A 302 22.84 7.86 46.85
CA ARG A 302 22.64 6.62 47.64
C ARG A 302 23.20 6.76 49.05
N ALA A 303 24.37 7.37 49.20
CA ALA A 303 24.98 7.61 50.51
C ALA A 303 24.16 8.58 51.39
N CYS A 304 23.65 9.68 50.82
CA CYS A 304 22.73 10.57 51.52
C CYS A 304 21.44 9.84 51.94
N ALA A 305 20.86 9.03 51.05
CA ALA A 305 19.66 8.27 51.35
C ALA A 305 19.87 7.26 52.48
N SER A 306 20.99 6.53 52.50
CA SER A 306 21.29 5.58 53.59
C SER A 306 21.53 6.28 54.94
N LEU A 307 22.19 7.44 54.94
CA LEU A 307 22.38 8.25 56.14
C LEU A 307 21.07 8.82 56.68
N ARG A 308 20.17 9.29 55.81
CA ARG A 308 18.83 9.74 56.20
C ARG A 308 18.01 8.60 56.80
N TRP A 309 18.05 7.42 56.19
CA TRP A 309 17.38 6.24 56.71
C TRP A 309 17.91 5.84 58.10
N SER A 310 19.24 5.81 58.28
CA SER A 310 19.86 5.54 59.58
C SER A 310 19.51 6.59 60.63
N GLN A 311 19.42 7.87 60.23
CA GLN A 311 18.95 8.94 61.10
C GLN A 311 17.49 8.73 61.52
N GLU A 312 16.60 8.38 60.60
CA GLU A 312 15.20 8.08 60.90
C GLU A 312 15.05 6.87 61.83
N GLU A 313 15.81 5.80 61.59
CA GLU A 313 15.85 4.64 62.48
C GLU A 313 16.28 5.01 63.90
N THR A 314 17.38 5.77 64.04
CA THR A 314 17.84 6.21 65.37
C THR A 314 16.86 7.16 66.07
N VAL A 315 16.16 8.03 65.32
CA VAL A 315 15.09 8.87 65.85
C VAL A 315 13.90 8.03 66.32
N ASN A 316 13.47 7.04 65.54
CA ASN A 316 12.39 6.14 65.90
C ASN A 316 12.75 5.28 67.13
N GLU A 317 13.99 4.80 67.22
CA GLU A 317 14.50 4.10 68.40
C GLU A 317 14.47 5.01 69.64
N LEU A 318 14.91 6.27 69.52
CA LEU A 318 14.84 7.24 70.62
C LEU A 318 13.40 7.47 71.07
N ALA A 319 12.45 7.67 70.15
CA ALA A 319 11.04 7.84 70.45
C ALA A 319 10.43 6.60 71.15
N SER A 320 10.83 5.39 70.75
CA SER A 320 10.40 4.15 71.40
C SER A 320 10.95 4.01 72.83
N LEU A 321 12.17 4.47 73.07
CA LEU A 321 12.78 4.47 74.41
C LEU A 321 12.12 5.50 75.32
N GLU A 322 11.68 6.63 74.77
CA GLU A 322 10.91 7.65 75.49
C GLU A 322 9.51 7.17 75.88
N SER A 323 8.79 6.49 74.98
CA SER A 323 7.48 5.92 75.29
C SER A 323 7.55 4.80 76.33
N LEU A 324 8.61 3.98 76.33
CA LEU A 324 8.87 2.98 77.37
C LEU A 324 9.17 3.60 78.74
N GLN A 325 9.89 4.72 78.78
CA GLN A 325 10.14 5.45 80.03
C GLN A 325 8.86 6.09 80.56
N PHE A 326 8.04 6.67 79.68
CA PHE A 326 6.73 7.23 80.03
C PHE A 326 5.77 6.15 80.54
N ASN A 327 5.67 5.00 79.88
CA ASN A 327 4.84 3.87 80.35
C ASN A 327 5.32 3.29 81.68
N ARG A 328 6.65 3.22 81.91
CA ARG A 328 7.21 2.83 83.22
C ARG A 328 6.93 3.87 84.30
N TYR A 329 6.92 5.14 83.94
CA TYR A 329 6.56 6.25 84.82
C TYR A 329 5.07 6.20 85.19
N LEU A 330 4.18 6.01 84.21
CA LEU A 330 2.74 5.84 84.43
C LEU A 330 2.43 4.61 85.30
N LYS A 331 3.05 3.45 85.05
CA LYS A 331 2.90 2.25 85.91
C LYS A 331 3.36 2.45 87.36
N ARG A 332 4.27 3.41 87.61
CA ARG A 332 4.70 3.77 88.98
C ARG A 332 3.74 4.72 89.67
N LEU A 333 3.06 5.58 88.91
CA LEU A 333 2.09 6.53 89.45
C LEU A 333 0.68 5.94 89.60
N PHE A 334 0.33 4.99 88.73
CA PHE A 334 -0.95 4.29 88.71
C PHE A 334 -0.71 2.77 88.65
N PRO A 335 -0.33 2.14 89.78
CA PRO A 335 -0.04 0.70 89.79
C PRO A 335 -1.27 -0.18 89.48
N ASP A 336 -2.50 0.34 89.67
CA ASP A 336 -3.76 -0.43 89.59
C ASP A 336 -4.61 -0.16 88.33
N SER A 337 -4.08 0.52 87.30
CA SER A 337 -4.83 0.76 86.06
C SER A 337 -4.56 -0.33 85.01
N GLN A 338 -5.09 -1.53 85.24
CA GLN A 338 -5.52 -2.51 84.23
C GLN A 338 -6.72 -3.30 84.75
#